data_AF-A0AAV5UHA6-F1
#
_entry.id   AF-A0AAV5UHA6-F1
#
_cell.length_a   1.000
_cell.length_b   1.000
_cell.length_c   1.000
_cell.angle_alpha   90.00
_cell.angle_beta   90.00
_cell.angle_gamma   90.00
#
_symmetry.space_group_name_H-M   'P 1'
#
loop_
_entity.id
_entity.type
_entity.pdbx_description
1 polymer ?
#
loop_
_entity_poly.entity_id
_entity_poly.type
_entity_poly.pdbx_seq_one_letter_code
_entity_poly.pdbx_strand_id
1 'polypeptide(L)'
;MSRLAASWPYENERRALNWPVHVGLFANMVSSALICTKINADMVLFNARTSFFEAVKKAPKAPLVFGIYSSGVTFFVMHQVFISSALFGEDRPCSSCLLSTSATVAITSGVAVPMLSTPYLCHYIQNGYNAKHFPPLKNMIEVLTLCWEGSRAVRPLVPALIALQVAVAAASTYAALWGRSRLFDTLDSDAELARDLMIGAQSKLGMKEKLTNWLANVPFFGGVIRETPPEQERLQV
;
A
#
# COMPACT_ATOMS: atom_id res chain seq x y z
N MET A 1 4.02 13.05 14.55
CA MET A 1 4.96 13.12 13.40
C MET A 1 4.29 13.04 12.02
N SER A 2 3.44 12.07 11.70
CA SER A 2 2.81 12.00 10.34
C SER A 2 2.00 13.25 9.96
N ARG A 3 1.26 13.84 10.92
CA ARG A 3 0.55 15.11 10.72
C ARG A 3 1.50 16.30 10.51
N LEU A 4 2.64 16.31 11.20
CA LEU A 4 3.68 17.33 11.08
C LEU A 4 4.31 17.30 9.68
N ALA A 5 4.63 16.10 9.17
CA ALA A 5 5.13 15.90 7.81
C ALA A 5 4.11 16.33 6.74
N ALA A 6 2.81 16.17 7.00
CA ALA A 6 1.75 16.62 6.10
C ALA A 6 1.51 18.14 6.15
N SER A 7 1.67 18.77 7.33
CA SER A 7 1.49 20.21 7.52
C SER A 7 2.78 21.03 7.35
N TRP A 8 3.87 20.40 6.91
CA TRP A 8 5.18 21.03 6.82
C TRP A 8 5.17 22.23 5.85
N PRO A 9 5.78 23.37 6.23
CA PRO A 9 5.71 24.62 5.45
C PRO A 9 6.55 24.55 4.16
N TYR A 10 7.69 23.87 4.18
CA TYR A 10 8.55 23.74 3.01
C TYR A 10 8.02 22.69 2.03
N GLU A 11 7.59 23.13 0.84
CA GLU A 11 6.92 22.25 -0.12
C GLU A 11 7.80 21.08 -0.61
N ASN A 12 9.09 21.32 -0.83
CA ASN A 12 9.99 20.30 -1.38
C ASN A 12 10.23 19.17 -0.36
N GLU A 13 10.41 19.51 0.91
CA GLU A 13 10.58 18.55 2.01
C GLU A 13 9.28 17.79 2.27
N ARG A 14 8.13 18.50 2.23
CA ARG A 14 6.81 17.89 2.32
C ARG A 14 6.55 16.88 1.19
N ARG A 15 6.94 17.22 -0.04
CA ARG A 15 6.84 16.31 -1.19
C ARG A 15 7.78 15.12 -1.00
N ALA A 16 9.02 15.33 -0.59
CA ALA A 16 9.98 14.27 -0.35
C ALA A 16 9.51 13.25 0.71
N LEU A 17 8.71 13.67 1.69
CA LEU A 17 8.14 12.79 2.72
C LEU A 17 6.84 12.09 2.30
N ASN A 18 5.96 12.75 1.53
CA ASN A 18 4.63 12.20 1.19
C ASN A 18 4.58 11.47 -0.16
N TRP A 19 5.35 11.93 -1.15
CA TRP A 19 5.34 11.37 -2.51
C TRP A 19 5.86 9.91 -2.60
N PRO A 20 6.84 9.46 -1.79
CA PRO A 20 7.27 8.06 -1.73
C PRO A 20 6.13 7.04 -1.63
N VAL A 21 5.12 7.31 -0.80
CA VAL A 21 3.95 6.43 -0.62
C VAL A 21 3.16 6.30 -1.91
N HIS A 22 2.92 7.44 -2.58
CA HIS A 22 2.12 7.48 -3.82
C HIS A 22 2.85 6.83 -4.99
N VAL A 23 4.15 7.08 -5.14
CA VAL A 23 4.97 6.45 -6.19
C VAL A 23 5.04 4.93 -5.98
N GLY A 24 5.23 4.49 -4.73
CA GLY A 24 5.20 3.07 -4.39
C GLY A 24 3.84 2.43 -4.70
N LEU A 25 2.74 3.08 -4.35
CA LEU A 25 1.38 2.60 -4.69
C LEU A 25 1.17 2.49 -6.20
N PHE A 26 1.61 3.50 -6.96
CA PHE A 26 1.50 3.49 -8.42
C PHE A 26 2.34 2.37 -9.04
N ALA A 27 3.58 2.18 -8.58
CA ALA A 27 4.43 1.08 -9.04
C ALA A 27 3.82 -0.29 -8.74
N ASN A 28 3.25 -0.48 -7.54
CA ASN A 28 2.52 -1.69 -7.18
C ASN A 28 1.28 -1.91 -8.06
N MET A 29 0.53 -0.86 -8.35
CA MET A 29 -0.64 -0.94 -9.25
C MET A 29 -0.21 -1.43 -10.64
N VAL A 30 0.86 -0.85 -11.21
CA VAL A 30 1.37 -1.23 -12.54
C VAL A 30 1.88 -2.67 -12.55
N SER A 31 2.71 -3.07 -11.57
CA SER A 31 3.22 -4.44 -11.51
C SER A 31 2.10 -5.45 -11.33
N SER A 32 1.15 -5.16 -10.43
CA SER A 32 0.01 -6.04 -10.17
C SER A 32 -0.89 -6.15 -11.39
N ALA A 33 -1.16 -5.06 -12.10
CA ALA A 33 -1.96 -5.10 -13.33
C ALA A 33 -1.30 -6.00 -14.39
N LEU A 34 0.01 -5.89 -14.59
CA LEU A 34 0.74 -6.71 -15.57
C LEU A 34 0.75 -8.19 -15.18
N ILE A 35 0.96 -8.51 -13.90
CA ILE A 35 0.92 -9.88 -13.38
C ILE A 35 -0.49 -10.46 -13.52
N CYS A 36 -1.50 -9.74 -13.03
CA CYS A 36 -2.87 -10.22 -13.00
C CYS A 36 -3.43 -10.45 -14.40
N THR A 37 -3.18 -9.53 -15.34
CA THR A 37 -3.63 -9.70 -16.74
C THR A 37 -2.99 -10.90 -17.42
N LYS A 38 -1.70 -11.15 -17.20
CA LYS A 38 -0.99 -12.30 -17.76
C LYS A 38 -1.46 -13.63 -17.18
N ILE A 39 -1.67 -13.71 -15.87
CA ILE A 39 -2.23 -14.91 -15.23
C ILE A 39 -3.67 -15.15 -15.68
N ASN A 40 -4.49 -14.09 -15.77
CA ASN A 40 -5.88 -14.19 -16.20
C ASN A 40 -5.98 -14.66 -17.66
N ALA A 41 -5.10 -14.17 -18.55
CA ALA A 41 -4.99 -14.63 -19.92
C ALA A 41 -4.59 -16.11 -20.04
N ASP A 42 -3.64 -16.56 -19.23
CA ASP A 42 -3.18 -17.94 -19.26
C ASP A 42 -4.21 -18.90 -18.67
N MET A 43 -4.74 -18.60 -17.49
CA MET A 43 -5.68 -19.49 -16.80
C MET A 43 -7.08 -19.46 -17.42
N VAL A 44 -7.62 -18.29 -17.73
CA VAL A 44 -9.03 -18.16 -18.18
C VAL A 44 -9.16 -18.27 -19.70
N LEU A 45 -8.28 -17.62 -20.46
CA LEU A 45 -8.33 -17.64 -21.93
C LEU A 45 -7.48 -18.77 -22.55
N PHE A 46 -6.73 -19.52 -21.75
CA PHE A 46 -5.80 -20.57 -22.19
C PHE A 46 -4.80 -20.09 -23.25
N ASN A 47 -4.45 -18.81 -23.24
CA ASN A 47 -3.54 -18.21 -24.22
C ASN A 47 -2.60 -17.20 -23.55
N ALA A 48 -1.41 -17.67 -23.15
CA ALA A 48 -0.36 -16.85 -22.56
C ALA A 48 0.17 -15.71 -23.45
N ARG A 49 -0.04 -15.80 -24.77
CA ARG A 49 0.48 -14.84 -25.76
C ARG A 49 -0.43 -13.64 -26.01
N THR A 50 -1.63 -13.58 -25.42
CA THR A 50 -2.50 -12.42 -25.61
C THR A 50 -1.83 -11.14 -25.12
N SER A 51 -2.05 -10.05 -25.88
CA SER A 51 -1.61 -8.71 -25.51
C SER A 51 -2.38 -8.20 -24.27
N PHE A 52 -1.81 -7.23 -23.56
CA PHE A 52 -2.39 -6.69 -22.32
C PHE A 52 -3.81 -6.14 -22.54
N PHE A 53 -4.00 -5.27 -23.54
CA PHE A 53 -5.29 -4.65 -23.82
C PHE A 53 -6.35 -5.66 -24.28
N GLU A 54 -5.94 -6.65 -25.06
CA GLU A 54 -6.82 -7.71 -25.53
C GLU A 54 -7.25 -8.63 -24.37
N ALA A 55 -6.32 -8.95 -23.46
CA ALA A 55 -6.62 -9.70 -22.25
C ALA A 55 -7.61 -8.96 -21.35
N VAL A 56 -7.43 -7.64 -21.14
CA VAL A 56 -8.35 -6.81 -20.34
C VAL A 56 -9.75 -6.77 -20.95
N LYS A 57 -9.86 -6.79 -22.28
CA LYS A 57 -11.15 -6.75 -22.98
C LYS A 57 -11.88 -8.10 -22.97
N LYS A 58 -11.15 -9.21 -23.12
CA LYS A 58 -11.71 -10.56 -23.28
C LYS A 58 -11.87 -11.33 -21.96
N ALA A 59 -11.01 -11.10 -20.98
CA ALA A 59 -11.01 -11.82 -19.72
C ALA A 59 -11.97 -11.19 -18.69
N PRO A 60 -12.44 -11.95 -17.68
CA PRO A 60 -13.22 -11.39 -16.58
C PRO A 60 -12.40 -10.32 -15.86
N LYS A 61 -13.05 -9.20 -15.50
CA LYS A 61 -12.39 -8.06 -14.83
C LYS A 61 -12.11 -8.30 -13.35
N ALA A 62 -12.77 -9.28 -12.73
CA ALA A 62 -12.67 -9.52 -11.30
C ALA A 62 -11.23 -9.85 -10.83
N PRO A 63 -10.49 -10.80 -11.44
CA PRO A 63 -9.10 -11.07 -11.04
C PRO A 63 -8.18 -9.85 -11.11
N LEU A 64 -8.40 -9.00 -12.11
CA LEU A 64 -7.62 -7.78 -12.30
C LEU A 64 -7.89 -6.77 -11.18
N VAL A 65 -9.16 -6.46 -10.93
CA VAL A 65 -9.55 -5.46 -9.92
C VAL A 65 -9.17 -5.93 -8.52
N PHE A 66 -9.48 -7.18 -8.18
CA PHE A 66 -9.14 -7.73 -6.87
C PHE A 66 -7.63 -7.83 -6.66
N GLY A 67 -6.86 -8.22 -7.68
CA GLY A 67 -5.41 -8.31 -7.58
C GLY A 67 -4.72 -6.95 -7.42
N ILE A 68 -5.20 -5.90 -8.10
CA ILE A 68 -4.71 -4.52 -7.92
C ILE A 68 -5.09 -3.99 -6.53
N TYR A 69 -6.32 -4.26 -6.09
CA TYR A 69 -6.80 -3.79 -4.80
C TYR A 69 -6.06 -4.46 -3.64
N SER A 70 -5.91 -5.79 -3.67
CA SER A 70 -5.25 -6.55 -2.62
C SER A 70 -3.77 -6.16 -2.48
N SER A 71 -3.06 -5.99 -3.60
CA SER A 71 -1.67 -5.55 -3.58
C SER A 71 -1.50 -4.12 -3.07
N GLY A 72 -2.37 -3.20 -3.49
CA GLY A 72 -2.37 -1.80 -3.05
C GLY A 72 -2.63 -1.65 -1.55
N VAL A 73 -3.65 -2.36 -1.02
CA VAL A 73 -3.94 -2.37 0.41
C VAL A 73 -2.79 -2.99 1.20
N THR A 74 -2.24 -4.11 0.73
CA THR A 74 -1.11 -4.77 1.40
C THR A 74 0.11 -3.85 1.44
N PHE A 75 0.43 -3.18 0.33
CA PHE A 75 1.52 -2.22 0.29
C PHE A 75 1.30 -1.07 1.28
N PHE A 76 0.10 -0.47 1.29
CA PHE A 76 -0.20 0.65 2.18
C PHE A 76 -0.06 0.27 3.67
N VAL A 77 -0.61 -0.89 4.06
CA VAL A 77 -0.51 -1.39 5.44
C VAL A 77 0.95 -1.68 5.81
N MET A 78 1.67 -2.41 4.97
CA MET A 78 3.07 -2.76 5.21
C MET A 78 3.97 -1.51 5.26
N HIS A 79 3.75 -0.55 4.36
CA HIS A 79 4.47 0.72 4.38
C HIS A 79 4.20 1.49 5.67
N GLN A 80 2.95 1.57 6.11
CA GLN A 80 2.59 2.30 7.33
C GLN A 80 3.18 1.63 8.58
N VAL A 81 3.20 0.30 8.64
CA VAL A 81 3.67 -0.48 9.79
C VAL A 81 5.20 -0.51 9.88
N PHE A 82 5.91 -0.67 8.75
CA PHE A 82 7.36 -0.88 8.76
C PHE A 82 8.17 0.36 8.37
N ILE A 83 7.74 1.11 7.37
CA ILE A 83 8.51 2.23 6.82
C ILE A 83 8.19 3.50 7.58
N SER A 84 6.91 3.84 7.73
CA SER A 84 6.50 5.09 8.39
C SER A 84 6.83 5.09 9.89
N SER A 85 6.74 3.93 10.57
CA SER A 85 7.16 3.80 11.97
C SER A 85 8.66 4.03 12.14
N ALA A 86 9.49 3.42 11.30
CA ALA A 86 10.95 3.59 11.32
C ALA A 86 11.39 4.99 10.88
N LEU A 87 10.71 5.58 9.90
CA LEU A 87 11.05 6.90 9.36
C LEU A 87 10.68 8.05 10.31
N PHE A 88 9.70 7.88 11.19
CA PHE A 88 9.30 8.91 12.16
C PHE A 88 9.65 8.56 13.61
N GLY A 89 10.39 7.47 13.82
CA GLY A 89 10.95 7.11 15.11
C GLY A 89 12.00 8.13 15.58
N GLU A 90 12.24 8.12 16.88
CA GLU A 90 13.20 9.00 17.56
C GLU A 90 14.65 8.67 17.14
N ASP A 91 14.94 7.38 16.92
CA ASP A 91 16.23 6.92 16.45
C ASP A 91 16.51 7.27 14.98
N ARG A 92 17.78 7.48 14.65
CA ARG A 92 18.23 7.62 13.25
C ARG A 92 18.14 6.25 12.56
N PRO A 93 17.26 6.07 11.55
CA PRO A 93 17.13 4.78 10.89
C PRO A 93 18.39 4.46 10.08
N CYS A 94 18.85 3.22 10.16
CA CYS A 94 19.92 2.75 9.28
C CYS A 94 19.44 2.76 7.81
N SER A 95 20.17 3.46 6.94
CA SER A 95 19.79 3.65 5.53
C SER A 95 19.68 2.32 4.78
N SER A 96 20.58 1.37 5.06
CA SER A 96 20.56 0.04 4.46
C SER A 96 19.41 -0.82 4.99
N CYS A 97 19.07 -0.73 6.28
CA CYS A 97 17.93 -1.44 6.87
C CYS A 97 16.59 -0.91 6.34
N LEU A 98 16.47 0.41 6.16
CA LEU A 98 15.26 1.01 5.61
C LEU A 98 15.09 0.64 4.13
N LEU A 99 16.20 0.63 3.37
CA LEU A 99 16.19 0.23 1.96
C LEU A 99 15.80 -1.25 1.80
N SER A 100 16.37 -2.15 2.58
CA SER A 100 16.04 -3.59 2.51
C SER A 100 14.60 -3.85 2.91
N THR A 101 14.10 -3.17 3.95
CA THR A 101 12.70 -3.26 4.37
C THR A 101 11.76 -2.73 3.28
N SER A 102 12.07 -1.57 2.70
CA SER A 102 11.29 -0.97 1.61
C SER A 102 11.24 -1.86 0.37
N ALA A 103 12.39 -2.42 -0.04
CA ALA A 103 12.46 -3.36 -1.15
C ALA A 103 11.66 -4.65 -0.86
N THR A 104 11.76 -5.17 0.36
CA THR A 104 11.00 -6.36 0.78
C THR A 104 9.50 -6.10 0.75
N VAL A 105 9.05 -4.96 1.26
CA VAL A 105 7.64 -4.55 1.21
C VAL A 105 7.17 -4.43 -0.24
N ALA A 106 7.92 -3.75 -1.10
CA ALA A 106 7.56 -3.56 -2.51
C ALA A 106 7.48 -4.89 -3.29
N ILE A 107 8.42 -5.82 -3.06
CA ILE A 107 8.42 -7.14 -3.72
C ILE A 107 7.27 -8.01 -3.20
N THR A 108 7.06 -8.04 -1.88
CA THR A 108 6.00 -8.85 -1.27
C THR A 108 4.62 -8.38 -1.71
N SER A 109 4.33 -7.07 -1.62
CA SER A 109 3.03 -6.53 -2.03
C SER A 109 2.84 -6.53 -3.55
N GLY A 110 3.87 -6.18 -4.32
CA GLY A 110 3.73 -5.87 -5.75
C GLY A 110 3.94 -7.06 -6.68
N VAL A 111 4.58 -8.13 -6.18
CA VAL A 111 4.91 -9.32 -6.96
C VAL A 111 4.36 -10.58 -6.29
N ALA A 112 4.70 -10.83 -5.02
CA ALA A 112 4.33 -12.09 -4.36
C ALA A 112 2.81 -12.22 -4.14
N VAL A 113 2.16 -11.18 -3.60
CA VAL A 113 0.70 -11.16 -3.39
C VAL A 113 -0.07 -11.43 -4.69
N PRO A 114 0.10 -10.67 -5.79
CA PRO A 114 -0.64 -10.92 -7.02
C PRO A 114 -0.30 -12.27 -7.66
N MET A 115 0.93 -12.79 -7.50
CA MET A 115 1.29 -14.13 -7.97
C MET A 115 0.58 -15.26 -7.20
N LEU A 116 0.21 -15.04 -5.94
CA LEU A 116 -0.49 -16.03 -5.11
C LEU A 116 -2.02 -15.86 -5.17
N SER A 117 -2.52 -14.62 -5.11
CA SER A 117 -3.95 -14.35 -5.03
C SER A 117 -4.68 -14.52 -6.35
N THR A 118 -4.06 -14.11 -7.47
CA THR A 118 -4.70 -14.14 -8.79
C THR A 118 -5.00 -15.56 -9.29
N PRO A 119 -4.05 -16.52 -9.29
CA PRO A 119 -4.33 -17.86 -9.80
C PRO A 119 -5.37 -18.59 -8.96
N TYR A 120 -5.34 -18.39 -7.64
CA TYR A 120 -6.38 -18.86 -6.73
C TYR A 120 -7.76 -18.32 -7.13
N LEU A 121 -7.88 -17.00 -7.33
CA LEU A 121 -9.14 -16.37 -7.71
C LEU A 121 -9.62 -16.82 -9.10
N CYS A 122 -8.72 -16.96 -10.07
CA CYS A 122 -9.04 -17.48 -11.41
C CYS A 122 -9.64 -18.89 -11.33
N HIS A 123 -9.06 -19.77 -10.51
CA HIS A 123 -9.58 -21.13 -10.30
C HIS A 123 -10.99 -21.13 -9.70
N TYR A 124 -11.26 -20.27 -8.70
CA TYR A 124 -12.60 -20.13 -8.12
C TYR A 124 -13.63 -19.62 -9.13
N ILE A 125 -13.27 -18.65 -9.96
CA ILE A 125 -14.15 -18.13 -11.00
C ILE A 125 -14.45 -19.22 -12.05
N GLN A 126 -13.45 -20.00 -12.45
CA GLN A 126 -13.66 -21.12 -13.37
C GLN A 126 -14.60 -22.20 -12.81
N ASN A 127 -14.47 -22.51 -11.52
CA ASN A 127 -15.37 -23.43 -10.83
C ASN A 127 -16.79 -22.88 -10.72
N GLY A 128 -16.95 -21.58 -10.48
CA GLY A 128 -18.27 -20.93 -10.36
C GLY A 128 -19.02 -20.75 -11.70
N TYR A 129 -18.31 -20.60 -12.81
CA TYR A 129 -18.90 -20.38 -14.14
C TYR A 129 -19.32 -21.66 -14.90
N ASN A 130 -19.15 -22.86 -14.33
CA ASN A 130 -19.63 -24.15 -14.87
C ASN A 130 -18.97 -24.67 -16.18
N ALA A 131 -17.79 -24.20 -16.58
CA ALA A 131 -17.17 -24.68 -17.82
C ALA A 131 -16.40 -26.02 -17.66
N LYS A 132 -15.78 -26.27 -16.49
CA LYS A 132 -15.09 -27.53 -16.15
C LYS A 132 -15.10 -27.69 -14.62
N HIS A 133 -15.58 -28.81 -14.10
CA HIS A 133 -15.45 -29.13 -12.68
C HIS A 133 -13.97 -29.46 -12.39
N PHE A 134 -13.21 -28.48 -11.93
CA PHE A 134 -11.89 -28.76 -11.35
C PHE A 134 -12.08 -29.35 -9.94
N PRO A 135 -11.20 -30.26 -9.51
CA PRO A 135 -11.30 -30.84 -8.18
C PRO A 135 -11.21 -29.75 -7.09
N PRO A 136 -11.98 -29.87 -6.00
CA PRO A 136 -11.89 -28.93 -4.89
C PRO A 136 -10.50 -29.03 -4.25
N LEU A 137 -9.89 -27.88 -3.98
CA LEU A 137 -8.62 -27.77 -3.27
C LEU A 137 -8.85 -28.11 -1.79
N LYS A 138 -8.25 -29.19 -1.29
CA LYS A 138 -8.40 -29.65 0.10
C LYS A 138 -7.21 -29.27 0.96
N ASN A 139 -6.03 -29.19 0.35
CA ASN A 139 -4.76 -28.99 1.05
C ASN A 139 -4.09 -27.66 0.69
N MET A 140 -3.34 -27.06 1.63
CA MET A 140 -2.52 -25.88 1.35
C MET A 140 -1.45 -26.14 0.29
N ILE A 141 -0.92 -27.37 0.22
CA ILE A 141 0.04 -27.76 -0.81
C ILE A 141 -0.58 -27.68 -2.20
N GLU A 142 -1.83 -28.09 -2.36
CA GLU A 142 -2.57 -28.00 -3.63
C GLU A 142 -2.82 -26.54 -4.04
N VAL A 143 -3.08 -25.67 -3.06
CA VAL A 143 -3.20 -24.22 -3.31
C VAL A 143 -1.86 -23.65 -3.77
N LEU A 144 -0.77 -24.00 -3.10
CA LEU A 144 0.57 -23.50 -3.47
C LEU A 144 1.02 -24.02 -4.83
N THR A 145 0.76 -25.29 -5.16
CA THR A 145 1.08 -25.85 -6.48
C THR A 145 0.24 -25.22 -7.58
N LEU A 146 -1.04 -24.95 -7.34
CA LEU A 146 -1.89 -24.19 -8.25
C LEU A 146 -1.34 -22.79 -8.50
N CYS A 147 -0.96 -22.05 -7.44
CA CYS A 147 -0.39 -20.72 -7.58
C CYS A 147 0.98 -20.75 -8.28
N TRP A 148 1.77 -21.79 -8.04
CA TRP A 148 3.06 -21.97 -8.68
C TRP A 148 2.91 -22.23 -10.19
N GLU A 149 2.03 -23.13 -10.59
CA GLU A 149 1.78 -23.43 -12.01
C GLU A 149 1.05 -22.28 -12.72
N GLY A 150 0.04 -21.69 -12.09
CA GLY A 150 -0.71 -20.55 -12.65
C GLY A 150 0.12 -19.28 -12.83
N SER A 151 1.24 -19.15 -12.11
CA SER A 151 2.18 -18.02 -12.26
C SER A 151 3.25 -18.25 -13.33
N ARG A 152 3.27 -19.42 -14.00
CA ARG A 152 4.27 -19.76 -15.03
C ARG A 152 4.33 -18.75 -16.16
N ALA A 153 3.19 -18.24 -16.62
CA ALA A 153 3.12 -17.25 -17.70
C ALA A 153 3.80 -15.90 -17.36
N VAL A 154 3.95 -15.59 -16.07
CA VAL A 154 4.53 -14.32 -15.59
C VAL A 154 6.01 -14.43 -15.28
N ARG A 155 6.54 -15.63 -15.03
CA ARG A 155 7.97 -15.87 -14.68
C ARG A 155 8.98 -15.11 -15.54
N PRO A 156 8.87 -15.00 -16.87
CA PRO A 156 9.84 -14.22 -17.66
C PRO A 156 9.80 -12.70 -17.38
N LEU A 157 8.67 -12.18 -16.90
CA LEU A 157 8.48 -10.76 -16.57
C LEU A 157 8.87 -10.44 -15.12
N VAL A 158 8.92 -11.45 -14.23
CA VAL A 158 9.22 -11.25 -12.80
C VAL A 158 10.53 -10.51 -12.55
N PRO A 159 11.68 -10.85 -13.20
CA PRO A 159 12.93 -10.15 -12.95
C PRO A 159 12.87 -8.65 -13.27
N ALA A 160 12.20 -8.29 -14.38
CA ALA A 160 12.03 -6.90 -14.77
C ALA A 160 11.12 -6.13 -13.78
N LEU A 161 10.06 -6.77 -13.29
CA LEU A 161 9.18 -6.19 -12.27
C LEU A 161 9.88 -6.04 -10.92
N ILE A 162 10.69 -7.01 -10.50
CA ILE A 162 11.51 -6.89 -9.29
C ILE A 162 12.50 -5.73 -9.43
N ALA A 163 13.19 -5.62 -10.56
CA ALA A 163 14.11 -4.51 -10.82
C ALA A 163 13.40 -3.15 -10.74
N LEU A 164 12.21 -3.03 -11.33
CA LEU A 164 11.38 -1.83 -11.23
C LEU A 164 10.98 -1.52 -9.78
N GLN A 165 10.51 -2.52 -9.03
CA GLN A 165 10.10 -2.34 -7.64
C GLN A 165 11.28 -1.93 -6.74
N VAL A 166 12.45 -2.54 -6.93
CA VAL A 166 13.67 -2.19 -6.19
C VAL A 166 14.13 -0.77 -6.55
N ALA A 167 14.09 -0.38 -7.83
CA ALA A 167 14.46 0.97 -8.25
C ALA A 167 13.53 2.03 -7.65
N VAL A 168 12.22 1.79 -7.65
CA VAL A 168 11.23 2.67 -7.03
C VAL A 168 11.40 2.71 -5.51
N ALA A 169 11.59 1.55 -4.87
CA ALA A 169 11.87 1.46 -3.44
C ALA A 169 13.13 2.23 -3.05
N ALA A 170 14.21 2.13 -3.84
CA ALA A 170 15.44 2.87 -3.61
C ALA A 170 15.21 4.38 -3.72
N ALA A 171 14.64 4.86 -4.84
CA ALA A 171 14.38 6.27 -5.06
C ALA A 171 13.48 6.87 -3.97
N SER A 172 12.42 6.15 -3.60
CA SER A 172 11.48 6.55 -2.56
C SER A 172 12.13 6.62 -1.18
N THR A 173 13.01 5.67 -0.85
CA THR A 173 13.72 5.62 0.43
C THR A 173 14.74 6.75 0.55
N TYR A 174 15.54 7.02 -0.49
CA TYR A 174 16.50 8.12 -0.48
C TYR A 174 15.82 9.49 -0.44
N ALA A 175 14.71 9.67 -1.15
CA ALA A 175 13.90 10.88 -1.06
C ALA A 175 13.35 11.09 0.36
N ALA A 176 12.81 10.04 0.98
CA ALA A 176 12.30 10.09 2.34
C ALA A 176 13.40 10.39 3.38
N LEU A 177 14.57 9.78 3.24
CA LEU A 177 15.72 10.03 4.12
C LEU A 177 16.23 11.48 4.00
N TRP A 178 16.31 12.01 2.78
CA TRP A 178 16.67 13.42 2.55
C TRP A 178 15.63 14.38 3.15
N GLY A 179 14.34 14.09 2.98
CA GLY A 179 13.27 14.88 3.58
C GLY A 179 13.32 14.83 5.11
N ARG A 180 13.61 13.66 5.68
CA ARG A 180 13.79 13.48 7.12
C ARG A 180 14.96 14.31 7.63
N SER A 181 16.15 14.21 7.02
CA SER A 181 17.34 14.93 7.53
C SER A 181 17.09 16.43 7.56
N ARG A 182 16.49 17.00 6.49
CA ARG A 182 16.14 18.42 6.44
C ARG A 182 15.11 18.84 7.48
N LEU A 183 14.09 18.01 7.69
CA LEU A 183 13.07 18.27 8.71
C LEU A 183 13.68 18.31 10.11
N PHE A 184 14.54 17.36 10.45
CA PHE A 184 15.22 17.33 11.76
C PHE A 184 16.25 18.47 11.91
N ASP A 185 17.06 18.73 10.88
CA ASP A 185 18.01 19.86 10.90
C ASP A 185 17.29 21.20 11.14
N THR A 186 16.12 21.38 10.52
CA THR A 186 15.31 22.59 10.69
C THR A 186 14.72 22.68 12.10
N LEU A 187 14.18 21.58 12.63
CA LEU A 187 13.64 21.50 13.99
C LEU A 187 14.72 21.76 15.06
N ASP A 188 15.94 21.28 14.85
CA ASP A 188 17.07 21.51 15.76
C ASP A 188 17.57 22.96 15.69
N SER A 189 17.47 23.60 14.52
CA SER A 189 17.91 24.98 14.33
C SER A 189 16.91 26.05 14.81
N ASP A 190 15.60 25.74 14.83
CA ASP A 190 14.54 26.70 15.14
C ASP A 190 13.47 26.07 16.07
N ALA A 191 13.71 26.20 17.39
CA ALA A 191 12.84 25.67 18.42
C ALA A 191 11.49 26.39 18.53
N GLU A 192 11.41 27.66 18.12
CA GLU A 192 10.14 28.41 18.09
C GLU A 192 9.25 27.92 16.96
N LEU A 193 9.81 27.73 15.76
CA LEU A 193 9.10 27.14 14.64
C LEU A 193 8.61 25.71 14.95
N ALA A 194 9.42 24.91 15.63
CA ALA A 194 9.03 23.57 16.08
C ALA A 194 7.80 23.61 17.00
N ARG A 195 7.77 24.56 17.95
CA ARG A 195 6.65 24.75 18.88
C ARG A 195 5.37 25.18 18.16
N ASP A 196 5.47 26.15 17.25
CA ASP A 196 4.33 26.63 16.47
C ASP A 196 3.78 25.55 15.51
N LEU A 197 4.66 24.76 14.90
CA LEU A 197 4.26 23.65 14.02
C LEU A 197 3.64 22.49 14.81
N MET A 198 4.09 22.22 16.04
CA MET A 198 3.48 21.23 16.91
C MET A 198 2.08 21.66 17.37
N ILE A 199 1.90 22.92 17.74
CA ILE A 199 0.59 23.51 18.05
C ILE A 199 -0.31 23.53 16.81
N GLY A 200 0.24 23.86 15.63
CA GLY A 200 -0.45 23.83 14.35
C GLY A 200 -0.87 22.42 13.90
N ALA A 201 -0.04 21.41 14.16
CA ALA A 201 -0.31 20.02 13.86
C ALA A 201 -1.31 19.38 14.84
N GLN A 202 -1.34 19.84 16.10
CA GLN A 202 -2.35 19.46 17.10
C GLN A 202 -3.70 20.14 16.85
N SER A 203 -3.71 21.40 16.41
CA SER A 203 -4.94 22.17 16.14
C SER A 203 -5.62 21.82 14.82
N LYS A 204 -4.90 21.25 13.84
CA LYS A 204 -5.52 20.70 12.63
C LYS A 204 -6.26 19.40 12.95
N LEU A 205 -7.56 19.53 13.21
CA LEU A 205 -8.53 18.44 13.34
C LEU A 205 -8.32 17.42 12.22
N GLY A 206 -8.07 16.16 12.60
CA GLY A 206 -7.84 15.07 11.66
C GLY A 206 -9.09 14.83 10.80
N MET A 207 -8.95 14.26 9.60
CA MET A 207 -10.11 13.85 8.80
C MET A 207 -11.07 12.94 9.56
N LYS A 208 -10.57 12.15 10.53
CA LYS A 208 -11.39 11.34 11.45
C LYS A 208 -12.22 12.19 12.40
N GLU A 209 -11.69 13.29 12.93
CA GLU A 209 -12.43 14.26 13.75
C GLU A 209 -13.43 15.06 12.91
N LYS A 210 -13.07 15.42 11.67
CA LYS A 210 -14.01 16.04 10.73
C LYS A 210 -15.13 15.08 10.34
N LEU A 211 -14.83 13.80 10.13
CA LEU A 211 -15.81 12.78 9.80
C LEU A 211 -16.71 12.44 10.99
N THR A 212 -16.17 12.38 12.21
CA THR A 212 -16.96 12.17 13.44
C THR A 212 -17.79 13.38 13.78
N ASN A 213 -17.28 14.60 13.62
CA ASN A 213 -18.07 15.83 13.75
C ASN A 213 -19.16 15.92 12.65
N TRP A 214 -18.85 15.47 11.43
CA TRP A 214 -19.84 15.38 10.37
C TRP A 214 -20.92 14.32 10.69
N LEU A 215 -20.53 13.12 11.09
CA LEU A 215 -21.43 12.03 11.53
C LEU A 215 -22.28 12.43 12.74
N ALA A 216 -21.71 13.17 13.70
CA ALA A 216 -22.43 13.69 14.86
C ALA A 216 -23.46 14.78 14.48
N ASN A 217 -23.21 15.52 13.39
CA ASN A 217 -24.15 16.49 12.82
C ASN A 217 -25.21 15.85 11.91
N VAL A 218 -25.13 14.54 11.61
CA VAL A 218 -26.20 13.83 10.91
C VAL A 218 -27.25 13.34 11.93
N PRO A 219 -28.52 13.78 11.81
CA PRO A 219 -29.55 13.56 12.84
C PRO A 219 -29.91 12.08 13.10
N PHE A 220 -29.45 11.14 12.26
CA PHE A 220 -29.70 9.71 12.42
C PHE A 220 -28.68 8.99 13.33
N PHE A 221 -27.48 9.54 13.53
CA PHE A 221 -26.39 8.90 14.30
C PHE A 221 -26.01 9.64 15.59
N GLY A 222 -26.55 10.84 15.82
CA GLY A 222 -26.25 11.66 17.00
C GLY A 222 -26.64 11.06 18.36
N GLY A 223 -27.49 10.02 18.37
CA GLY A 223 -27.91 9.33 19.60
C GLY A 223 -26.94 8.25 20.09
N VAL A 224 -26.09 7.68 19.23
CA VAL A 224 -25.26 6.51 19.57
C VAL A 224 -23.85 6.89 20.07
N ILE A 225 -23.39 8.12 19.80
CA ILE A 225 -21.99 8.53 20.05
C ILE A 225 -21.86 9.41 21.32
N ARG A 226 -22.96 9.69 22.04
CA ARG A 226 -22.98 10.62 23.17
C ARG A 226 -22.41 10.09 24.50
N GLU A 227 -21.93 8.84 24.58
CA GLU A 227 -21.52 8.22 25.85
C GLU A 227 -20.01 8.16 26.15
N THR A 228 -19.16 8.98 25.52
CA THR A 228 -17.79 9.16 26.05
C THR A 228 -17.44 10.63 26.18
N PRO A 229 -17.44 11.19 27.41
CA PRO A 229 -16.91 12.52 27.64
C PRO A 229 -15.40 12.54 27.33
N PRO A 230 -14.89 13.65 26.76
CA PRO A 230 -13.47 13.80 26.47
C PRO A 230 -12.65 13.84 27.77
N GLU A 231 -11.52 13.12 27.76
CA GLU A 231 -10.47 13.05 28.79
C GLU A 231 -9.74 14.39 29.07
N GLN A 232 -10.41 15.53 28.90
CA GLN A 232 -9.82 16.86 29.05
C GLN A 232 -9.94 17.49 30.45
N GLU A 233 -10.54 16.80 31.43
CA GLU A 233 -10.73 17.32 32.80
C GLU A 233 -9.79 16.73 33.88
N ARG A 234 -8.78 15.92 33.54
CA ARG A 234 -7.83 15.36 34.54
C ARG A 234 -6.47 16.06 34.67
N LEU A 235 -6.24 17.17 33.98
CA LEU A 235 -4.97 17.93 34.06
C LEU A 235 -5.15 19.33 34.66
N GLN A 236 -6.03 19.47 35.63
CA GLN A 236 -6.06 20.60 36.56
C GLN A 236 -6.31 20.11 37.99
N VAL A 237 -5.25 19.60 38.63
CA VAL A 237 -4.94 19.78 40.06
C VAL A 237 -3.43 19.82 40.19
#